data_AF-A0A923ZRX2-F1
#
_entry.id   AF-A0A923ZRX2-F1
#
_cell.length_a   1.000
_cell.length_b   1.000
_cell.length_c   1.000
_cell.angle_alpha   90.00
_cell.angle_beta   90.00
_cell.angle_gamma   90.00
#
_symmetry.space_group_name_H-M   'P 1'
#
loop_
_entity.id
_entity.type
_entity.pdbx_description
1 polymer ?
#
loop_
_entity_poly.entity_id
_entity_poly.type
_entity_poly.pdbx_seq_one_letter_code
_entity_poly.pdbx_strand_id
1 'polypeptide(L)'
;SFIGFVNLGFGIETIFPYKDKLFLGTSTGVQIWDNKNPNLPTYLSRLDHARACDPVVVENDIAYVTLRSVNNFSRCGGAVANQLDVIDVTNLASPHLLRSYPMESPYGLGIDKNKLFICEGVSGLKTFDATKPMEIKQLQHFKDMNAYDVIPLNNTLMLIGKDGLYQYDYSNPNNLKLLSKISVKPVS
;
A
#
# COMPACT_ATOMS: atom_id res chain seq x y z
N SER A 1 20.26 -7.40 -21.36
CA SER A 1 21.57 -7.08 -20.74
C SER A 1 21.32 -6.19 -19.54
N PHE A 2 22.16 -6.29 -18.51
CA PHE A 2 22.17 -5.32 -17.40
C PHE A 2 22.79 -4.01 -17.88
N ILE A 3 22.20 -2.87 -17.50
CA ILE A 3 22.51 -1.55 -18.06
C ILE A 3 23.05 -0.53 -17.04
N GLY A 4 22.95 -0.79 -15.73
CA GLY A 4 23.48 0.10 -14.71
C GLY A 4 22.83 -0.04 -13.33
N PHE A 5 23.36 0.71 -12.37
CA PHE A 5 22.85 0.83 -11.01
C PHE A 5 22.30 2.23 -10.74
N VAL A 6 21.22 2.31 -9.99
CA VAL A 6 20.64 3.56 -9.48
C VAL A 6 20.58 3.45 -7.97
N ASN A 7 21.20 4.39 -7.26
CA ASN A 7 21.17 4.40 -5.80
C ASN A 7 19.91 5.14 -5.32
N LEU A 8 19.00 4.42 -4.65
CA LEU A 8 17.73 4.94 -4.13
C LEU A 8 17.84 5.44 -2.67
N GLY A 9 19.02 5.32 -2.06
CA GLY A 9 19.24 5.60 -0.64
C GLY A 9 18.80 4.44 0.28
N PHE A 10 18.71 4.73 1.57
CA PHE A 10 18.38 3.75 2.60
C PHE A 10 16.90 3.74 2.95
N GLY A 11 16.43 2.60 3.46
CA GLY A 11 15.10 2.49 4.06
C GLY A 11 13.95 2.40 3.07
N ILE A 12 14.22 2.10 1.79
CA ILE A 12 13.19 1.76 0.80
C ILE A 12 12.48 0.47 1.22
N GLU A 13 11.15 0.49 1.19
CA GLU A 13 10.29 -0.64 1.56
C GLU A 13 9.45 -1.13 0.40
N THR A 14 8.89 -0.20 -0.38
CA THR A 14 8.04 -0.51 -1.53
C THR A 14 8.41 0.33 -2.75
N ILE A 15 8.05 -0.18 -3.93
CA ILE A 15 8.16 0.51 -5.20
C ILE A 15 6.86 0.33 -5.96
N PHE A 16 6.26 1.44 -6.38
CA PHE A 16 5.01 1.46 -7.13
C PHE A 16 5.16 2.29 -8.41
N PRO A 17 5.02 1.67 -9.60
CA PRO A 17 5.03 2.41 -10.85
C PRO A 17 3.68 3.11 -11.07
N TYR A 18 3.71 4.38 -11.48
CA TYR A 18 2.53 5.12 -11.87
C TYR A 18 2.86 6.06 -13.02
N LYS A 19 2.22 5.87 -14.18
CA LYS A 19 2.56 6.56 -15.44
C LYS A 19 4.06 6.38 -15.73
N ASP A 20 4.79 7.46 -15.96
CA ASP A 20 6.23 7.52 -16.18
C ASP A 20 7.01 7.87 -14.89
N LYS A 21 6.47 7.49 -13.72
CA LYS A 21 7.04 7.78 -12.39
C LYS A 21 7.18 6.50 -11.55
N LEU A 22 8.05 6.59 -10.55
CA LEU A 22 8.18 5.59 -9.49
C LEU A 22 7.92 6.26 -8.15
N PHE A 23 7.07 5.65 -7.35
CA PHE A 23 6.81 6.03 -5.97
C PHE A 23 7.47 5.00 -5.06
N LEU A 24 8.39 5.46 -4.22
CA LEU A 24 9.12 4.59 -3.30
C LEU A 24 8.65 4.88 -1.89
N GLY A 25 7.99 3.90 -1.28
CA GLY A 25 7.73 3.93 0.15
C GLY A 25 9.05 3.74 0.90
N THR A 26 9.30 4.59 1.87
CA THR A 26 10.46 4.49 2.75
C THR A 26 10.04 4.64 4.19
N SER A 27 10.85 4.09 5.09
CA SER A 27 10.56 4.14 6.52
C SER A 27 10.36 5.54 7.12
N THR A 28 10.57 6.63 6.37
CA THR A 28 10.46 8.03 6.82
C THR A 28 9.74 8.94 5.81
N GLY A 29 9.18 8.40 4.73
CA GLY A 29 8.55 9.22 3.70
C GLY A 29 8.37 8.52 2.37
N VAL A 30 7.59 9.12 1.48
CA VAL A 30 7.43 8.66 0.09
C VAL A 30 8.34 9.48 -0.81
N GLN A 31 9.25 8.82 -1.53
CA GLN A 31 10.04 9.45 -2.59
C GLN A 31 9.33 9.33 -3.94
N ILE A 32 9.40 10.38 -4.75
CA ILE A 32 8.88 10.41 -6.11
C ILE A 32 10.04 10.56 -7.07
N TRP A 33 10.12 9.65 -8.05
CA TRP A 33 11.17 9.63 -9.06
C TRP A 33 10.56 9.72 -10.46
N ASP A 34 11.21 10.48 -11.33
CA ASP A 34 10.97 10.40 -12.77
C ASP A 34 11.52 9.09 -13.32
N ASN A 35 10.73 8.44 -14.15
CA ASN A 35 11.07 7.18 -14.79
C ASN A 35 10.72 7.21 -16.29
N LYS A 36 10.74 8.40 -16.91
CA LYS A 36 10.52 8.56 -18.35
C LYS A 36 11.62 7.85 -19.16
N ASN A 37 12.83 7.83 -18.62
CA ASN A 37 13.91 6.96 -19.06
C ASN A 37 14.15 5.87 -17.99
N PRO A 38 13.65 4.63 -18.19
CA PRO A 38 13.84 3.54 -17.24
C PRO A 38 15.30 3.17 -16.97
N ASN A 39 16.21 3.56 -17.86
CA ASN A 39 17.65 3.33 -17.71
C ASN A 39 18.31 4.37 -16.79
N LEU A 40 17.66 5.51 -16.58
CA LEU A 40 18.16 6.61 -15.76
C LEU A 40 16.99 7.31 -15.02
N PRO A 41 16.37 6.65 -14.04
CA PRO A 41 15.42 7.30 -13.15
C PRO A 41 16.07 8.45 -12.39
N THR A 42 15.34 9.55 -12.17
CA THR A 42 15.86 10.73 -11.47
C THR A 42 14.95 11.15 -10.32
N TYR A 43 15.53 11.55 -9.19
CA TYR A 43 14.77 12.02 -8.04
C TYR A 43 14.02 13.31 -8.36
N LEU A 44 12.75 13.42 -7.96
CA LEU A 44 11.93 14.63 -8.11
C LEU A 44 11.69 15.31 -6.77
N SER A 45 11.08 14.59 -5.84
CA SER A 45 10.65 15.14 -4.55
C SER A 45 10.42 14.04 -3.52
N ARG A 46 10.04 14.45 -2.32
CA ARG A 46 9.68 13.55 -1.23
C ARG A 46 8.65 14.21 -0.32
N LEU A 47 7.75 13.39 0.21
CA LEU A 47 6.90 13.75 1.34
C LEU A 47 7.39 13.01 2.58
N ASP A 48 7.76 13.75 3.63
CA ASP A 48 8.22 13.17 4.89
C ASP A 48 7.05 12.81 5.81
N HIS A 49 7.19 11.68 6.50
CA HIS A 49 6.34 11.30 7.62
C HIS A 49 7.18 10.74 8.77
N ALA A 50 6.55 10.59 9.93
CA ALA A 50 7.18 9.94 11.08
C ALA A 50 7.59 8.50 10.73
N ARG A 51 8.61 7.98 11.43
CA ARG A 51 9.15 6.67 11.11
C ARG A 51 8.09 5.56 11.25
N ALA A 52 7.78 4.88 10.16
CA ALA A 52 6.72 3.87 10.00
C ALA A 52 7.13 2.83 8.94
N CYS A 53 6.46 1.68 8.86
CA CYS A 53 6.50 0.87 7.64
C CYS A 53 5.40 1.33 6.67
N ASP A 54 5.75 1.45 5.39
CA ASP A 54 4.94 2.18 4.41
C ASP A 54 4.90 1.53 3.00
N PRO A 55 3.89 0.69 2.72
CA PRO A 55 3.52 0.49 1.34
C PRO A 55 2.84 1.76 0.79
N VAL A 56 3.21 2.14 -0.43
CA VAL A 56 2.57 3.19 -1.22
C VAL A 56 1.92 2.59 -2.47
N VAL A 57 0.71 3.01 -2.77
CA VAL A 57 0.04 2.76 -4.06
C VAL A 57 -0.53 4.07 -4.60
N VAL A 58 -0.61 4.21 -5.92
CA VAL A 58 -1.03 5.46 -6.57
C VAL A 58 -2.05 5.20 -7.66
N GLU A 59 -3.16 5.95 -7.64
CA GLU A 59 -4.17 5.94 -8.70
C GLU A 59 -4.78 7.34 -8.84
N ASN A 60 -5.06 7.78 -10.07
CA ASN A 60 -5.74 9.06 -10.35
C ASN A 60 -5.10 10.29 -9.66
N ASP A 61 -3.76 10.33 -9.65
CA ASP A 61 -2.94 11.39 -9.04
C ASP A 61 -3.13 11.52 -7.52
N ILE A 62 -3.59 10.44 -6.88
CA ILE A 62 -3.70 10.29 -5.43
C ILE A 62 -2.82 9.12 -4.97
N ALA A 63 -1.95 9.39 -4.01
CA ALA A 63 -1.17 8.37 -3.34
C ALA A 63 -1.85 7.96 -2.02
N TYR A 64 -1.92 6.64 -1.80
CA TYR A 64 -2.40 6.02 -0.57
C TYR A 64 -1.19 5.38 0.11
N VAL A 65 -0.96 5.76 1.36
CA VAL A 65 0.20 5.31 2.14
C VAL A 65 -0.30 4.84 3.49
N THR A 66 -0.03 3.60 3.86
CA THR A 66 -0.33 3.17 5.22
C THR A 66 0.90 3.33 6.10
N LEU A 67 0.77 3.97 7.24
CA LEU A 67 1.81 4.04 8.25
C LEU A 67 1.51 2.99 9.30
N ARG A 68 2.41 2.01 9.44
CA ARG A 68 2.39 1.07 10.56
C ARG A 68 3.53 1.35 11.53
N SER A 69 3.17 1.65 12.76
CA SER A 69 4.08 1.64 13.90
C SER A 69 3.94 0.35 14.68
N VAL A 70 5.01 -0.08 15.34
CA VAL A 70 4.93 -1.14 16.34
C VAL A 70 5.65 -0.70 17.62
N ASN A 71 5.14 -1.16 18.76
CA ASN A 71 5.52 -0.64 20.08
C ASN A 71 6.95 -1.01 20.52
N ASN A 72 7.70 -1.69 19.66
CA ASN A 72 9.11 -2.03 19.86
C ASN A 72 9.91 -1.26 18.80
N PHE A 73 11.14 -0.84 19.10
CA PHE A 73 12.13 -0.19 18.20
C PHE A 73 12.54 -1.07 16.98
N SER A 74 11.58 -1.77 16.38
CA SER A 74 11.72 -2.55 15.16
C SER A 74 11.94 -1.62 13.96
N ARG A 75 12.10 -2.24 12.78
CA ARG A 75 12.25 -1.57 11.49
C ARG A 75 11.24 -0.42 11.28
N CYS A 76 9.99 -0.62 11.70
CA CYS A 76 8.88 0.32 11.49
C CYS A 76 8.80 1.47 12.50
N GLY A 77 9.67 1.55 13.50
CA GLY A 77 9.56 2.58 14.55
C GLY A 77 8.27 2.49 15.38
N GLY A 78 8.05 3.49 16.24
CA GLY A 78 6.91 3.56 17.17
C GLY A 78 6.36 4.99 17.38
N ALA A 79 6.64 5.90 16.44
CA ALA A 79 6.46 7.34 16.62
C ALA A 79 5.13 7.88 16.05
N VAL A 80 4.31 7.06 15.40
CA VAL A 80 3.04 7.49 14.78
C VAL A 80 1.90 6.51 15.04
N ALA A 81 0.67 6.99 15.06
CA ALA A 81 -0.50 6.11 15.10
C ALA A 81 -0.56 5.27 13.81
N ASN A 82 -1.17 4.08 13.90
CA ASN A 82 -1.49 3.32 12.70
C ASN A 82 -2.54 4.09 11.90
N GLN A 83 -2.23 4.39 10.65
CA GLN A 83 -3.11 5.22 9.81
C GLN A 83 -2.92 4.93 8.32
N LEU A 84 -3.91 5.35 7.53
CA LEU A 84 -3.85 5.50 6.09
C LEU A 84 -3.82 7.00 5.79
N ASP A 85 -2.78 7.44 5.10
CA ASP A 85 -2.65 8.77 4.55
C ASP A 85 -3.06 8.78 3.08
N VAL A 86 -3.90 9.76 2.74
CA VAL A 86 -4.31 10.08 1.37
C VAL A 86 -3.61 11.37 0.98
N ILE A 87 -2.83 11.34 -0.09
CA ILE A 87 -1.91 12.40 -0.48
C ILE A 87 -2.22 12.81 -1.93
N ASP A 88 -2.36 14.11 -2.17
CA ASP A 88 -2.43 14.66 -3.52
C ASP A 88 -1.04 14.72 -4.12
N VAL A 89 -0.86 14.06 -5.28
CA VAL A 89 0.39 14.03 -6.04
C VAL A 89 0.22 14.63 -7.44
N THR A 90 -0.83 15.43 -7.68
CA THR A 90 -1.05 16.18 -8.92
C THR A 90 0.16 17.07 -9.25
N ASN A 91 0.69 17.76 -8.23
CA ASN A 91 1.99 18.42 -8.33
C ASN A 91 3.09 17.53 -7.72
N LEU A 92 3.77 16.76 -8.57
CA LEU A 92 4.83 15.85 -8.15
C LEU A 92 6.01 16.54 -7.46
N ALA A 93 6.22 17.84 -7.64
CA ALA A 93 7.28 18.57 -6.94
C ALA A 93 6.89 19.00 -5.52
N SER A 94 5.58 18.99 -5.20
CA SER A 94 5.03 19.44 -3.93
C SER A 94 3.81 18.59 -3.53
N PRO A 95 4.00 17.28 -3.27
CA PRO A 95 2.94 16.44 -2.76
C PRO A 95 2.45 16.95 -1.39
N HIS A 96 1.17 16.79 -1.09
CA HIS A 96 0.64 17.21 0.21
C HIS A 96 -0.46 16.29 0.73
N LEU A 97 -0.52 16.14 2.06
CA LEU A 97 -1.50 15.33 2.76
C LEU A 97 -2.90 15.94 2.62
N LEU A 98 -3.85 15.15 2.14
CA LEU A 98 -5.26 15.50 2.06
C LEU A 98 -6.01 15.11 3.33
N ARG A 99 -5.84 13.85 3.76
CA ARG A 99 -6.56 13.28 4.89
C ARG A 99 -5.84 12.06 5.45
N SER A 100 -6.02 11.83 6.76
CA SER A 100 -5.58 10.62 7.44
C SER A 100 -6.78 9.86 8.02
N TYR A 101 -6.74 8.54 7.95
CA TYR A 101 -7.76 7.64 8.47
C TYR A 101 -7.12 6.67 9.47
N PRO A 102 -7.72 6.45 10.66
CA PRO A 102 -7.15 5.54 11.65
C PRO A 102 -7.20 4.09 11.16
N MET A 103 -6.11 3.36 11.39
CA MET A 103 -5.97 1.94 11.10
C MET A 103 -5.67 1.16 12.38
N GLU A 104 -5.91 -0.15 12.36
CA GLU A 104 -5.62 -1.03 13.50
C GLU A 104 -4.16 -1.52 13.43
N SER A 105 -3.73 -2.07 12.29
CA SER A 105 -2.36 -2.58 12.11
C SER A 105 -2.06 -2.87 10.62
N PRO A 106 -1.86 -1.85 9.77
CA PRO A 106 -1.80 -2.06 8.32
C PRO A 106 -0.49 -2.73 7.86
N TYR A 107 -0.58 -3.79 7.05
CA TYR A 107 0.55 -4.54 6.50
C TYR A 107 0.64 -4.42 4.98
N GLY A 108 -0.43 -4.77 4.28
CA GLY A 108 -0.49 -4.84 2.83
C GLY A 108 -1.48 -3.84 2.27
N LEU A 109 -1.17 -3.28 1.11
CA LEU A 109 -1.93 -2.20 0.49
C LEU A 109 -2.02 -2.44 -1.02
N GLY A 110 -3.23 -2.41 -1.55
CA GLY A 110 -3.47 -2.52 -2.99
C GLY A 110 -4.62 -1.63 -3.44
N ILE A 111 -4.55 -1.12 -4.67
CA ILE A 111 -5.62 -0.34 -5.29
C ILE A 111 -5.90 -0.82 -6.72
N ASP A 112 -7.17 -0.87 -7.11
CA ASP A 112 -7.60 -1.07 -8.50
C ASP A 112 -8.97 -0.43 -8.76
N LYS A 113 -9.04 0.56 -9.65
CA LYS A 113 -10.27 1.26 -10.05
C LYS A 113 -11.06 1.73 -8.84
N ASN A 114 -10.44 2.55 -8.03
CA ASN A 114 -10.91 3.14 -6.76
C ASN A 114 -11.27 2.11 -5.67
N LYS A 115 -10.94 0.82 -5.83
CA LYS A 115 -11.10 -0.17 -4.77
C LYS A 115 -9.79 -0.29 -4.03
N LEU A 116 -9.78 0.14 -2.77
CA LEU A 116 -8.61 0.08 -1.91
C LEU A 116 -8.74 -1.13 -0.99
N PHE A 117 -7.68 -1.92 -0.90
CA PHE A 117 -7.59 -3.14 -0.11
C PHE A 117 -6.48 -2.96 0.92
N ILE A 118 -6.80 -3.16 2.20
CA ILE A 118 -5.84 -3.00 3.31
C ILE A 118 -5.86 -4.27 4.15
N CYS A 119 -4.72 -4.95 4.19
CA CYS A 119 -4.46 -6.04 5.11
C CYS A 119 -4.05 -5.48 6.46
N GLU A 120 -4.70 -5.90 7.54
CA GLU A 120 -4.49 -5.40 8.90
C GLU A 120 -3.96 -6.47 9.87
N GLY A 121 -3.22 -7.46 9.36
CA GLY A 121 -2.70 -8.54 10.17
C GLY A 121 -3.84 -9.31 10.83
N VAL A 122 -3.80 -9.44 12.16
CA VAL A 122 -4.82 -10.15 12.95
C VAL A 122 -6.20 -9.50 12.89
N SER A 123 -6.28 -8.23 12.49
CA SER A 123 -7.54 -7.53 12.25
C SER A 123 -8.12 -7.83 10.86
N GLY A 124 -7.43 -8.64 10.04
CA GLY A 124 -7.95 -9.19 8.80
C GLY A 124 -7.89 -8.24 7.61
N LEU A 125 -8.84 -8.35 6.68
CA LEU A 125 -8.88 -7.53 5.45
C LEU A 125 -9.99 -6.48 5.53
N LYS A 126 -9.66 -5.22 5.26
CA LYS A 126 -10.63 -4.14 5.01
C LYS A 126 -10.62 -3.73 3.55
N THR A 127 -11.80 -3.45 3.00
CA THR A 127 -11.95 -2.92 1.65
C THR A 127 -12.64 -1.56 1.70
N PHE A 128 -12.25 -0.66 0.80
CA PHE A 128 -12.78 0.69 0.74
C PHE A 128 -13.10 1.12 -0.69
N ASP A 129 -14.13 1.96 -0.83
CA ASP A 129 -14.35 2.80 -2.00
C ASP A 129 -13.57 4.11 -1.81
N ALA A 130 -12.59 4.32 -2.68
CA ALA A 130 -11.70 5.46 -2.70
C ALA A 130 -12.06 6.48 -3.79
N THR A 131 -13.23 6.38 -4.41
CA THR A 131 -13.69 7.27 -5.51
C THR A 131 -13.67 8.74 -5.11
N LYS A 132 -13.87 9.03 -3.81
CA LYS A 132 -13.71 10.37 -3.23
C LYS A 132 -12.52 10.36 -2.27
N PRO A 133 -11.34 10.89 -2.65
CA PRO A 133 -10.13 10.85 -1.82
C PRO A 133 -10.32 11.48 -0.42
N MET A 134 -11.17 12.51 -0.33
CA MET A 134 -11.51 13.17 0.94
C MET A 134 -12.56 12.43 1.76
N GLU A 135 -13.21 11.40 1.22
CA GLU A 135 -14.36 10.71 1.83
C GLU A 135 -14.34 9.21 1.47
N ILE A 136 -13.21 8.53 1.70
CA ILE A 136 -13.13 7.07 1.46
C ILE A 136 -14.14 6.34 2.36
N LYS A 137 -14.78 5.30 1.82
CA LYS A 137 -15.84 4.56 2.52
C LYS A 137 -15.46 3.11 2.68
N GLN A 138 -15.42 2.62 3.91
CA GLN A 138 -15.24 1.19 4.15
C GLN A 138 -16.45 0.42 3.60
N LEU A 139 -16.18 -0.59 2.78
CA LEU A 139 -17.19 -1.45 2.17
C LEU A 139 -17.35 -2.76 2.95
N GLN A 140 -16.23 -3.43 3.25
CA GLN A 140 -16.25 -4.71 3.96
C GLN A 140 -15.08 -4.83 4.96
N HIS A 141 -15.25 -5.71 5.94
CA HIS A 141 -14.22 -6.05 6.92
C HIS A 141 -14.28 -7.56 7.23
N PHE A 142 -13.31 -8.31 6.74
CA PHE A 142 -13.14 -9.74 6.98
C PHE A 142 -12.25 -9.94 8.20
N LYS A 143 -12.85 -10.18 9.38
CA LYS A 143 -12.13 -10.31 10.65
C LYS A 143 -11.57 -11.71 10.90
N ASP A 144 -12.16 -12.74 10.29
CA ASP A 144 -11.82 -14.13 10.55
C ASP A 144 -10.63 -14.63 9.72
N MET A 145 -9.62 -13.78 9.56
CA MET A 145 -8.38 -14.11 8.87
C MET A 145 -7.22 -13.25 9.35
N ASN A 146 -6.00 -13.74 9.19
CA ASN A 146 -4.80 -12.94 9.42
C ASN A 146 -4.19 -12.58 8.06
N ALA A 147 -4.33 -11.32 7.63
CA ALA A 147 -4.01 -10.86 6.29
C ALA A 147 -2.72 -10.03 6.27
N TYR A 148 -1.79 -10.36 5.37
CA TYR A 148 -0.46 -9.74 5.35
C TYR A 148 -0.19 -8.91 4.11
N ASP A 149 -0.55 -9.42 2.94
CA ASP A 149 -0.27 -8.74 1.67
C ASP A 149 -1.39 -8.97 0.65
N VAL A 150 -1.55 -8.03 -0.27
CA VAL A 150 -2.60 -8.05 -1.30
C VAL A 150 -2.10 -7.51 -2.62
N ILE A 151 -2.54 -8.16 -3.71
CA ILE A 151 -2.34 -7.69 -5.07
C ILE A 151 -3.69 -7.79 -5.79
N PRO A 152 -4.38 -6.66 -6.08
CA PRO A 152 -5.54 -6.67 -6.95
C PRO A 152 -5.11 -6.75 -8.41
N LEU A 153 -5.68 -7.70 -9.16
CA LEU A 153 -5.41 -7.86 -10.59
C LEU A 153 -6.65 -8.41 -11.31
N ASN A 154 -7.16 -7.67 -12.30
CA ASN A 154 -8.24 -8.12 -13.19
C ASN A 154 -9.46 -8.69 -12.45
N ASN A 155 -9.99 -7.96 -11.47
CA ASN A 155 -11.10 -8.39 -10.60
C ASN A 155 -10.78 -9.58 -9.68
N THR A 156 -9.53 -10.04 -9.62
CA THR A 156 -9.09 -11.08 -8.68
C THR A 156 -8.11 -10.49 -7.66
N LEU A 157 -8.48 -10.50 -6.39
CA LEU A 157 -7.62 -10.09 -5.28
C LEU A 157 -6.82 -11.31 -4.85
N MET A 158 -5.52 -11.27 -5.06
CA MET A 158 -4.59 -12.23 -4.48
C MET A 158 -4.20 -11.73 -3.10
N LEU A 159 -4.47 -12.52 -2.07
CA LEU A 159 -4.17 -12.16 -0.68
C LEU A 159 -3.31 -13.25 -0.04
N ILE A 160 -2.23 -12.86 0.61
CA ILE A 160 -1.43 -13.76 1.45
C ILE A 160 -1.83 -13.57 2.91
N GLY A 161 -2.21 -14.66 3.55
CA GLY A 161 -2.49 -14.70 4.98
C GLY A 161 -1.66 -15.75 5.70
N LYS A 162 -1.88 -15.87 7.02
CA LYS A 162 -1.13 -16.81 7.89
C LYS A 162 -1.14 -18.26 7.43
N ASP A 163 -2.21 -18.70 6.80
CA ASP A 163 -2.50 -20.11 6.53
C ASP A 163 -2.76 -20.39 5.04
N GLY A 164 -2.46 -19.43 4.15
CA GLY A 164 -2.56 -19.67 2.72
C GLY A 164 -2.58 -18.43 1.85
N LEU A 165 -2.61 -18.71 0.54
CA LEU A 165 -2.92 -17.75 -0.50
C LEU A 165 -4.42 -17.84 -0.80
N TYR A 166 -5.11 -16.71 -0.67
CA TYR A 166 -6.52 -16.56 -0.95
C TYR A 166 -6.71 -15.83 -2.29
N GLN A 167 -7.72 -16.24 -3.04
CA GLN A 167 -8.16 -15.53 -4.24
C GLN A 167 -9.61 -15.11 -4.04
N TYR A 168 -9.90 -13.82 -4.14
CA TYR A 168 -11.27 -13.29 -4.09
C TYR A 168 -11.64 -12.62 -5.42
N ASP A 169 -12.86 -12.84 -5.89
CA ASP A 169 -13.46 -12.00 -6.92
C ASP A 169 -13.95 -10.70 -6.27
N TYR A 170 -13.50 -9.56 -6.80
CA TYR A 170 -13.92 -8.22 -6.38
C TYR A 170 -14.70 -7.47 -7.46
N SER A 171 -15.21 -8.16 -8.48
CA SER A 171 -16.06 -7.56 -9.53
C SER A 171 -17.25 -6.77 -8.95
N ASN A 172 -17.84 -7.26 -7.85
CA ASN A 172 -18.71 -6.48 -6.98
C ASN A 172 -17.93 -6.00 -5.75
N PRO A 173 -17.60 -4.70 -5.63
CA PRO A 173 -16.79 -4.18 -4.53
C PRO A 173 -17.49 -4.25 -3.16
N ASN A 174 -18.81 -4.37 -3.14
CA ASN A 174 -19.59 -4.53 -1.90
C ASN A 174 -19.71 -6.00 -1.45
N ASN A 175 -19.26 -6.94 -2.28
CA ASN A 175 -19.40 -8.37 -2.01
C ASN A 175 -18.27 -9.16 -2.65
N LEU A 176 -17.08 -9.10 -2.02
CA LEU A 176 -15.97 -9.97 -2.36
C LEU A 176 -16.37 -11.44 -2.16
N LYS A 177 -16.10 -12.27 -3.18
CA LYS A 177 -16.40 -13.70 -3.16
C LYS A 177 -15.12 -14.51 -3.16
N LEU A 178 -14.95 -15.41 -2.20
CA LEU A 178 -13.82 -16.33 -2.21
C LEU A 178 -13.92 -17.24 -3.44
N LEU A 179 -12.89 -17.22 -4.27
CA LEU A 179 -12.75 -18.09 -5.44
C LEU A 179 -12.00 -19.36 -5.07
N SER A 180 -10.88 -19.20 -4.36
CA SER A 180 -10.03 -20.32 -3.97
C SER A 180 -9.16 -19.99 -2.76
N LYS A 181 -8.64 -21.04 -2.12
CA LYS A 181 -7.59 -20.95 -1.11
C LYS A 181 -6.56 -22.05 -1.35
N ILE A 182 -5.32 -21.65 -1.51
CA ILE A 182 -4.16 -22.56 -1.51
C ILE A 182 -3.61 -22.54 -0.09
N SER A 183 -3.95 -23.56 0.69
CA SER A 183 -3.53 -23.67 2.09
C SER A 183 -2.01 -23.88 2.20
N VAL A 184 -1.38 -23.16 3.10
CA VAL A 184 0.03 -23.32 3.45
C VAL A 184 0.11 -23.72 4.91
N LYS A 185 0.82 -24.81 5.21
CA LYS A 185 1.17 -25.15 6.59
C LYS A 185 2.40 -24.33 6.98
N PRO A 186 2.38 -23.61 8.12
CA PRO A 186 3.60 -23.07 8.68
C PRO A 186 4.61 -24.21 8.85
N VAL A 187 5.85 -24.01 8.41
CA VAL A 187 6.93 -24.93 8.75
C VAL A 187 7.13 -24.79 10.26
N SER A 188 6.82 -25.85 11.00
CA SER A 188 6.99 -25.94 12.46
C SER A 188 8.45 -25.82 12.86
#